data_AF-A2STE0-F1
#
_entry.id   AF-A2STE0-F1
#
_cell.length_a   1.000
_cell.length_b   1.000
_cell.length_c   1.000
_cell.angle_alpha   90.00
_cell.angle_beta   90.00
_cell.angle_gamma   90.00
#
_symmetry.space_group_name_H-M   'P 1'
#
loop_
_entity.id
_entity.type
_entity.pdbx_description
1 polymer ?
#
loop_
_entity_poly.entity_id
_entity_poly.type
_entity_poly.pdbx_seq_one_letter_code
_entity_poly.pdbx_strand_id
1 'polypeptide(L)'
;MNIIARNDIGFQSESLSLSEKMKVVLNTRDATLLISIPNIFGSLKSFDIEAEYYWITHREEYYDLYNSYIDSEYLYGDALVFRPYICFNKKERKYVGSYFEQIKSLWYNKEIVIIEGKYTRMGVGNDLFDGAKMIERIICPSSNAYDKYQTILDNALTINKEKLILLSLGPCAKVLGYDMWKLGYHVLDIGHIDSEYEWYLHNVEWKKRMNNNKHYADIVDLENIVECQDVSYNSQILMDISGVN
;
A
#
# COMPACT_ATOMS: atom_id res chain seq x y z
N MET A 1 -13.12 0.24 1.62
CA MET A 1 -14.59 0.29 1.76
C MET A 1 -15.19 1.57 1.18
N ASN A 2 -14.74 2.77 1.58
CA ASN A 2 -15.13 4.06 0.97
C ASN A 2 -15.41 4.04 -0.55
N ILE A 3 -14.43 3.65 -1.36
CA ILE A 3 -14.59 3.58 -2.82
C ILE A 3 -15.70 2.61 -3.25
N ILE A 4 -15.80 1.43 -2.62
CA ILE A 4 -16.89 0.46 -2.88
C ILE A 4 -18.25 1.07 -2.50
N ALA A 5 -18.26 1.87 -1.43
CA ALA A 5 -19.41 2.63 -0.95
C ALA A 5 -19.76 3.86 -1.82
N ARG A 6 -19.03 4.09 -2.93
CA ARG A 6 -19.22 5.24 -3.83
C ARG A 6 -18.81 6.60 -3.20
N ASN A 7 -17.83 6.59 -2.29
CA ASN A 7 -17.26 7.80 -1.69
C ASN A 7 -15.82 8.05 -2.17
N ASP A 8 -15.48 9.33 -2.33
CA ASP A 8 -14.10 9.78 -2.53
C ASP A 8 -13.22 9.47 -1.31
N ILE A 9 -11.91 9.40 -1.52
CA ILE A 9 -10.91 9.44 -0.45
C ILE A 9 -9.86 10.50 -0.75
N GLY A 10 -9.06 10.88 0.25
CA GLY A 10 -8.17 12.06 0.17
C GLY A 10 -7.18 12.10 -0.99
N PHE A 11 -6.86 10.97 -1.62
CA PHE A 11 -5.93 10.88 -2.75
C PHE A 11 -6.52 10.15 -3.97
N GLN A 12 -7.81 9.81 -3.96
CA GLN A 12 -8.46 9.16 -5.10
C GLN A 12 -9.94 9.53 -5.13
N SER A 13 -10.34 10.26 -6.16
CA SER A 13 -11.73 10.44 -6.53
C SER A 13 -12.34 9.11 -6.95
N GLU A 14 -13.59 8.93 -6.56
CA GLU A 14 -14.40 7.79 -6.88
C GLU A 14 -14.74 7.75 -8.38
N SER A 15 -14.85 6.54 -8.96
CA SER A 15 -15.49 6.34 -10.26
C SER A 15 -16.20 4.98 -10.33
N LEU A 16 -17.30 4.90 -11.10
CA LEU A 16 -18.03 3.63 -11.33
C LEU A 16 -17.14 2.48 -11.76
N SER A 17 -16.21 2.77 -12.68
CA SER A 17 -15.24 1.77 -13.09
C SER A 17 -14.39 1.27 -11.92
N LEU A 18 -13.85 2.17 -11.10
CA LEU A 18 -13.01 1.80 -9.96
C LEU A 18 -13.78 1.00 -8.92
N SER A 19 -14.97 1.45 -8.50
CA SER A 19 -15.73 0.75 -7.46
C SER A 19 -16.14 -0.65 -7.90
N GLU A 20 -16.59 -0.82 -9.15
CA GLU A 20 -16.98 -2.13 -9.67
C GLU A 20 -15.79 -3.07 -9.80
N LYS A 21 -14.63 -2.57 -10.26
CA LYS A 21 -13.41 -3.40 -10.26
C LYS A 21 -12.98 -3.80 -8.86
N MET A 22 -13.05 -2.90 -7.87
CA MET A 22 -12.74 -3.25 -6.48
C MET A 22 -13.68 -4.33 -5.92
N LYS A 23 -14.97 -4.30 -6.27
CA LYS A 23 -15.92 -5.37 -5.92
C LYS A 23 -15.53 -6.70 -6.58
N VAL A 24 -15.10 -6.69 -7.85
CA VAL A 24 -14.60 -7.90 -8.53
C VAL A 24 -13.37 -8.46 -7.81
N VAL A 25 -12.38 -7.61 -7.48
CA VAL A 25 -11.18 -8.03 -6.76
C VAL A 25 -11.55 -8.67 -5.42
N LEU A 26 -12.39 -8.01 -4.61
CA LEU A 26 -12.79 -8.49 -3.28
C LEU A 26 -13.52 -9.85 -3.32
N ASN A 27 -14.30 -10.10 -4.38
CA ASN A 27 -15.08 -11.33 -4.53
C ASN A 27 -14.34 -12.44 -5.28
N THR A 28 -13.13 -12.19 -5.78
CA THR A 28 -12.36 -13.23 -6.47
C THR A 28 -11.83 -14.26 -5.47
N ARG A 29 -11.84 -15.53 -5.88
CA ARG A 29 -11.33 -16.66 -5.10
C ARG A 29 -10.40 -17.47 -5.99
N ASP A 30 -9.12 -17.50 -5.65
CA ASP A 30 -8.11 -18.26 -6.36
C ASP A 30 -7.00 -18.68 -5.38
N ALA A 31 -6.47 -19.90 -5.52
CA ALA A 31 -5.46 -20.44 -4.62
C ALA A 31 -4.11 -19.68 -4.68
N THR A 32 -3.89 -18.92 -5.76
CA THR A 32 -2.67 -18.14 -5.99
C THR A 32 -2.84 -16.64 -5.69
N LEU A 33 -4.03 -16.22 -5.23
CA LEU A 33 -4.35 -14.83 -4.92
C LEU A 33 -4.81 -14.70 -3.46
N LEU A 34 -4.01 -14.02 -2.64
CA LEU A 34 -4.39 -13.71 -1.26
C LEU A 34 -5.11 -12.36 -1.20
N ILE A 35 -6.44 -12.39 -1.19
CA ILE A 35 -7.26 -11.21 -0.86
C ILE A 35 -7.18 -10.96 0.65
N SER A 36 -6.87 -9.71 1.01
CA SER A 36 -6.72 -9.30 2.40
C SER A 36 -7.76 -8.27 2.79
N ILE A 37 -8.29 -8.38 4.01
CA ILE A 37 -9.19 -7.40 4.63
C ILE A 37 -8.61 -6.99 5.98
N PRO A 38 -8.95 -5.81 6.53
CA PRO A 38 -8.45 -5.43 7.84
C PRO A 38 -8.89 -6.46 8.89
N ASN A 39 -7.95 -6.94 9.72
CA ASN A 39 -8.26 -7.85 10.82
C ASN A 39 -8.91 -7.10 11.99
N ILE A 40 -10.15 -6.67 11.78
CA ILE A 40 -10.90 -5.79 12.69
C ILE A 40 -12.19 -6.44 13.20
N PHE A 41 -12.55 -7.63 12.71
CA PHE A 41 -13.81 -8.31 13.08
C PHE A 41 -13.71 -9.05 14.42
N GLY A 42 -12.48 -9.32 14.89
CA GLY A 42 -12.20 -9.90 16.19
C GLY A 42 -11.95 -8.87 17.30
N SER A 43 -11.07 -9.23 18.24
CA SER A 43 -10.65 -8.34 19.32
C SER A 43 -9.76 -7.20 18.81
N LEU A 44 -10.05 -5.97 19.22
CA LEU A 44 -9.27 -4.78 18.87
C LEU A 44 -8.21 -4.41 19.93
N LYS A 45 -8.01 -5.23 20.97
CA LYS A 45 -7.13 -4.92 22.11
C LYS A 45 -5.65 -4.73 21.76
N SER A 46 -5.22 -5.18 20.58
CA SER A 46 -3.87 -4.97 20.06
C SER A 46 -3.63 -3.52 19.61
N PHE A 47 -4.68 -2.80 19.24
CA PHE A 47 -4.61 -1.41 18.83
C PHE A 47 -4.40 -0.47 20.02
N ASP A 48 -3.90 0.73 19.76
CA ASP A 48 -4.06 1.84 20.70
C ASP A 48 -5.51 2.34 20.72
N ILE A 49 -5.82 3.26 21.65
CA ILE A 49 -7.19 3.70 21.88
C ILE A 49 -7.78 4.50 20.71
N GLU A 50 -6.95 5.24 19.97
CA GLU A 50 -7.41 6.04 18.83
C GLU A 50 -7.75 5.13 17.65
N ALA A 51 -6.89 4.14 17.37
CA ALA A 51 -7.11 3.14 16.34
C ALA A 51 -8.27 2.19 16.69
N GLU A 52 -8.41 1.79 17.95
CA GLU A 52 -9.56 0.99 18.42
C GLU A 52 -10.87 1.75 18.18
N TYR A 53 -10.95 3.02 18.60
CA TYR A 53 -12.12 3.86 18.36
C TYR A 53 -12.42 4.00 16.86
N TYR A 54 -11.41 4.32 16.05
CA TYR A 54 -11.56 4.44 14.60
C TYR A 54 -12.14 3.16 13.99
N TRP A 55 -11.61 1.98 14.33
CA TRP A 55 -12.08 0.72 13.76
C TRP A 55 -13.47 0.30 14.25
N ILE A 56 -13.88 0.69 15.46
CA ILE A 56 -15.27 0.52 15.91
C ILE A 56 -16.21 1.34 15.01
N THR A 57 -15.95 2.65 14.89
CA THR A 57 -16.79 3.54 14.07
C THR A 57 -16.79 3.11 12.60
N HIS A 58 -15.64 2.72 12.05
CA HIS A 58 -15.53 2.25 10.67
C HIS A 58 -16.33 0.96 10.42
N ARG A 59 -16.37 0.02 11.37
CA ARG A 59 -17.18 -1.19 11.23
C ARG A 59 -18.67 -0.87 11.23
N GLU A 60 -19.10 0.05 12.08
CA GLU A 60 -20.50 0.48 12.16
C GLU A 60 -20.92 1.21 10.88
N GLU A 61 -20.09 2.15 10.40
CA GLU A 61 -20.34 2.92 9.18
C GLU A 61 -20.51 2.03 7.95
N TYR A 62 -19.74 0.94 7.86
CA TYR A 62 -19.72 0.05 6.69
C TYR A 62 -20.30 -1.35 6.96
N TYR A 63 -21.09 -1.50 8.02
CA TYR A 63 -21.63 -2.80 8.44
C TYR A 63 -22.33 -3.56 7.31
N ASP A 64 -23.23 -2.89 6.59
CA ASP A 64 -23.99 -3.50 5.50
C ASP A 64 -23.10 -3.94 4.33
N LEU A 65 -22.05 -3.17 4.01
CA LEU A 65 -21.10 -3.55 2.97
C LEU A 65 -20.24 -4.73 3.39
N TYR A 66 -19.80 -4.78 4.66
CA TYR A 66 -19.08 -5.94 5.16
C TYR A 66 -19.94 -7.20 5.07
N ASN A 67 -21.20 -7.15 5.51
CA ASN A 67 -22.11 -8.30 5.40
C ASN A 67 -22.47 -8.67 3.96
N SER A 68 -22.43 -7.72 3.03
CA SER A 68 -22.76 -7.97 1.62
C SER A 68 -21.61 -8.59 0.82
N TYR A 69 -20.36 -8.32 1.21
CA TYR A 69 -19.19 -8.65 0.38
C TYR A 69 -18.14 -9.56 1.06
N ILE A 70 -18.15 -9.64 2.39
CA ILE A 70 -17.20 -10.50 3.11
C ILE A 70 -17.84 -11.85 3.35
N ASP A 71 -17.14 -12.89 2.92
CA ASP A 71 -17.51 -14.27 3.12
C ASP A 71 -16.89 -14.77 4.43
N SER A 72 -17.71 -15.05 5.45
CA SER A 72 -17.24 -15.47 6.77
C SER A 72 -16.52 -16.82 6.77
N GLU A 73 -16.73 -17.64 5.73
CA GLU A 73 -16.11 -18.96 5.61
C GLU A 73 -14.79 -18.90 4.80
N TYR A 74 -14.46 -17.75 4.22
CA TYR A 74 -13.22 -17.56 3.47
C TYR A 74 -12.09 -17.05 4.36
N LEU A 75 -10.91 -17.67 4.23
CA LEU A 75 -9.70 -17.22 4.92
C LEU A 75 -9.05 -16.07 4.16
N TYR A 76 -9.28 -14.84 4.64
CA TYR A 76 -8.61 -13.64 4.14
C TYR A 76 -7.23 -13.45 4.78
N GLY A 77 -6.33 -12.79 4.05
CA GLY A 77 -5.13 -12.19 4.65
C GLY A 77 -5.46 -10.96 5.49
N ASP A 78 -4.50 -10.51 6.31
CA ASP A 78 -4.63 -9.28 7.08
C ASP A 78 -4.13 -8.08 6.27
N ALA A 79 -5.02 -7.16 5.91
CA ALA A 79 -4.64 -5.94 5.18
C ALA A 79 -3.72 -5.00 5.99
N LEU A 80 -3.61 -5.22 7.30
CA LEU A 80 -2.72 -4.47 8.19
C LEU A 80 -1.32 -5.10 8.31
N VAL A 81 -1.02 -6.16 7.57
CA VAL A 81 0.31 -6.80 7.52
C VAL A 81 1.42 -5.80 7.18
N PHE A 82 1.13 -4.78 6.37
CA PHE A 82 2.08 -3.72 6.02
C PHE A 82 1.91 -2.44 6.85
N ARG A 83 1.17 -2.53 7.98
CA ARG A 83 0.96 -1.44 8.95
C ARG A 83 1.31 -1.84 10.40
N PRO A 84 2.48 -2.42 10.67
CA PRO A 84 2.71 -3.14 11.93
C PRO A 84 2.99 -2.26 13.16
N TYR A 85 3.11 -0.93 13.03
CA TYR A 85 3.70 -0.12 14.10
C TYR A 85 2.74 0.89 14.73
N ILE A 86 2.36 1.94 14.01
CA ILE A 86 1.92 3.20 14.66
C ILE A 86 0.55 3.09 15.32
N CYS A 87 -0.33 2.23 14.83
CA CYS A 87 -1.68 2.06 15.37
C CYS A 87 -1.76 1.01 16.49
N PHE A 88 -0.65 0.32 16.79
CA PHE A 88 -0.61 -0.75 17.77
C PHE A 88 -0.15 -0.26 19.13
N ASN A 89 -0.62 -0.92 20.20
CA ASN A 89 -0.24 -0.55 21.56
C ASN A 89 1.25 -0.88 21.87
N LYS A 90 1.76 -0.37 22.99
CA LYS A 90 3.16 -0.56 23.42
C LYS A 90 3.56 -2.02 23.64
N LYS A 91 2.62 -2.94 23.88
CA LYS A 91 2.91 -4.37 24.05
C LYS A 91 3.25 -5.00 22.70
N GLU A 92 2.46 -4.71 21.67
CA GLU A 92 2.65 -5.24 20.32
C GLU A 92 3.89 -4.63 19.64
N ARG A 93 4.14 -3.33 19.83
CA ARG A 93 5.30 -2.62 19.25
C ARG A 93 6.65 -3.23 19.60
N LYS A 94 6.75 -4.02 20.68
CA LYS A 94 7.99 -4.72 21.09
C LYS A 94 8.47 -5.77 20.07
N TYR A 95 7.56 -6.33 19.27
CA TYR A 95 7.87 -7.39 18.32
C TYR A 95 8.09 -6.88 16.89
N VAL A 96 7.82 -5.59 16.66
CA VAL A 96 7.80 -4.98 15.32
C VAL A 96 9.14 -5.08 14.60
N GLY A 97 10.28 -5.04 15.31
CA GLY A 97 11.59 -5.25 14.70
C GLY A 97 11.70 -6.59 13.99
N SER A 98 11.40 -7.69 14.70
CA SER A 98 11.38 -9.04 14.10
C SER A 98 10.34 -9.22 13.00
N TYR A 99 9.29 -8.41 13.04
CA TYR A 99 8.23 -8.40 12.04
C TYR A 99 8.71 -7.73 10.74
N PHE A 100 9.41 -6.59 10.83
CA PHE A 100 10.03 -5.97 9.67
C PHE A 100 11.10 -6.84 9.03
N GLU A 101 11.90 -7.59 9.81
CA GLU A 101 12.86 -8.55 9.24
C GLU A 101 12.16 -9.65 8.41
N GLN A 102 11.01 -10.14 8.88
CA GLN A 102 10.20 -11.09 8.11
C GLN A 102 9.65 -10.44 6.84
N ILE A 103 9.17 -9.20 6.91
CA ILE A 103 8.72 -8.48 5.71
C ILE A 103 9.88 -8.28 4.73
N LYS A 104 11.08 -7.86 5.18
CA LYS A 104 12.26 -7.68 4.32
C LYS A 104 12.65 -8.97 3.60
N SER A 105 12.43 -10.13 4.23
CA SER A 105 12.67 -11.43 3.59
C SER A 105 11.82 -11.66 2.31
N LEU A 106 10.69 -10.97 2.16
CA LEU A 106 9.83 -11.07 0.98
C LEU A 106 10.53 -10.59 -0.31
N TRP A 107 11.49 -9.67 -0.20
CA TRP A 107 12.27 -9.13 -1.33
C TRP A 107 13.78 -9.38 -1.23
N TYR A 108 14.24 -10.08 -0.20
CA TYR A 108 15.65 -10.45 -0.06
C TYR A 108 16.15 -11.25 -1.27
N ASN A 109 17.27 -10.81 -1.84
CA ASN A 109 17.91 -11.37 -3.03
C ASN A 109 16.99 -11.47 -4.26
N LYS A 110 15.96 -10.61 -4.35
CA LYS A 110 15.07 -10.52 -5.52
C LYS A 110 15.32 -9.24 -6.31
N GLU A 111 15.08 -9.31 -7.60
CA GLU A 111 14.94 -8.12 -8.44
C GLU A 111 13.51 -7.61 -8.27
N ILE A 112 13.36 -6.36 -7.84
CA ILE A 112 12.06 -5.76 -7.54
C ILE A 112 11.77 -4.58 -8.45
N VAL A 113 10.50 -4.42 -8.82
CA VAL A 113 10.00 -3.19 -9.44
C VAL A 113 8.94 -2.58 -8.54
N ILE A 114 9.18 -1.36 -8.09
CA ILE A 114 8.26 -0.60 -7.25
C ILE A 114 7.40 0.29 -8.14
N ILE A 115 6.08 0.13 -8.08
CA ILE A 115 5.12 1.02 -8.75
C ILE A 115 4.46 1.87 -7.68
N GLU A 116 4.82 3.15 -7.63
CA GLU A 116 4.46 4.05 -6.54
C GLU A 116 4.11 5.46 -7.01
N GLY A 117 3.38 6.20 -6.18
CA GLY A 117 3.10 7.62 -6.46
C GLY A 117 4.37 8.50 -6.33
N LYS A 118 4.42 9.62 -7.07
CA LYS A 118 5.56 10.56 -7.15
C LYS A 118 6.24 10.92 -5.83
N TYR A 119 5.44 11.08 -4.77
CA TYR A 119 5.94 11.50 -3.46
C TYR A 119 6.13 10.35 -2.47
N THR A 120 5.81 9.11 -2.85
CA THR A 120 5.90 7.94 -1.98
C THR A 120 7.35 7.65 -1.61
N ARG A 121 8.22 7.52 -2.61
CA ARG A 121 9.69 7.40 -2.47
C ARG A 121 10.08 6.34 -1.43
N MET A 122 9.44 5.18 -1.50
CA MET A 122 9.64 4.11 -0.51
C MET A 122 11.11 3.67 -0.49
N GLY A 123 11.66 3.51 0.71
CA GLY A 123 13.04 3.12 0.95
C GLY A 123 14.06 4.26 0.80
N VAL A 124 13.67 5.45 0.34
CA VAL A 124 14.63 6.55 0.19
C VAL A 124 15.02 7.08 1.57
N GLY A 125 16.30 7.01 1.93
CA GLY A 125 16.80 7.47 3.23
C GLY A 125 16.62 6.48 4.38
N ASN A 126 16.23 5.22 4.10
CA ASN A 126 16.19 4.14 5.07
C ASN A 126 16.59 2.80 4.41
N ASP A 127 16.64 1.72 5.21
CA ASP A 127 17.12 0.39 4.81
C ASP A 127 15.99 -0.62 4.54
N LEU A 128 14.77 -0.17 4.22
CA LEU A 128 13.61 -1.06 4.03
C LEU A 128 13.84 -2.10 2.93
N PHE A 129 14.52 -1.71 1.84
CA PHE A 129 14.80 -2.58 0.70
C PHE A 129 16.26 -3.04 0.64
N ASP A 130 17.02 -2.85 1.72
CA ASP A 130 18.37 -3.41 1.80
C ASP A 130 18.31 -4.94 1.68
N GLY A 131 19.21 -5.48 0.86
CA GLY A 131 19.22 -6.91 0.52
C GLY A 131 18.40 -7.29 -0.71
N ALA A 132 17.60 -6.39 -1.29
CA ALA A 132 17.08 -6.58 -2.65
C ALA A 132 18.27 -6.63 -3.64
N LYS A 133 18.19 -7.52 -4.63
CA LYS A 133 19.27 -7.70 -5.62
C LYS A 133 19.35 -6.52 -6.59
N MET A 134 18.19 -5.96 -6.95
CA MET A 134 18.07 -4.79 -7.83
C MET A 134 16.74 -4.13 -7.55
N ILE A 135 16.71 -2.80 -7.60
CA ILE A 135 15.50 -1.99 -7.42
C ILE A 135 15.30 -1.15 -8.67
N GLU A 136 14.11 -1.23 -9.23
CA GLU A 136 13.64 -0.38 -10.32
C GLU A 136 12.29 0.24 -9.94
N ARG A 137 11.90 1.33 -10.60
CA ARG A 137 10.69 2.09 -10.26
C ARG A 137 9.89 2.52 -11.48
N ILE A 138 8.57 2.46 -11.35
CA ILE A 138 7.63 3.21 -12.20
C ILE A 138 6.95 4.24 -11.32
N ILE A 139 7.13 5.51 -11.67
CA ILE A 139 6.59 6.63 -10.90
C ILE A 139 5.25 7.07 -11.48
N CYS A 140 4.21 6.99 -10.66
CA CYS A 140 2.83 7.30 -11.03
C CYS A 140 2.35 8.60 -10.36
N PRO A 141 1.16 9.13 -10.74
CA PRO A 141 0.56 10.25 -10.02
C PRO A 141 0.42 9.98 -8.52
N SER A 142 0.66 10.99 -7.69
CA SER A 142 0.51 10.89 -6.22
C SER A 142 -0.95 10.84 -5.76
N SER A 143 -1.87 11.31 -6.60
CA SER A 143 -3.31 11.30 -6.38
C SER A 143 -4.02 11.01 -7.69
N ASN A 144 -5.23 10.45 -7.61
CA ASN A 144 -6.06 10.08 -8.75
C ASN A 144 -5.32 9.21 -9.78
N ALA A 145 -4.44 8.32 -9.31
CA ALA A 145 -3.67 7.44 -10.18
C ALA A 145 -4.58 6.57 -11.06
N TYR A 146 -5.79 6.24 -10.60
CA TYR A 146 -6.74 5.46 -11.40
C TYR A 146 -7.23 6.20 -12.65
N ASP A 147 -7.17 7.54 -12.69
CA ASP A 147 -7.56 8.31 -13.89
C ASP A 147 -6.63 8.03 -15.07
N LYS A 148 -5.40 7.58 -14.78
CA LYS A 148 -4.39 7.16 -15.76
C LYS A 148 -4.18 5.64 -15.77
N TYR A 149 -5.20 4.87 -15.35
CA TYR A 149 -5.09 3.43 -15.15
C TYR A 149 -4.51 2.69 -16.36
N GLN A 150 -5.01 2.98 -17.57
CA GLN A 150 -4.56 2.26 -18.77
C GLN A 150 -3.08 2.52 -19.06
N THR A 151 -2.63 3.78 -18.97
CA THR A 151 -1.22 4.12 -19.13
C THR A 151 -0.36 3.42 -18.08
N ILE A 152 -0.80 3.39 -16.82
CA ILE A 152 -0.07 2.69 -15.75
C ILE A 152 0.03 1.19 -16.05
N LEU A 153 -1.08 0.56 -16.42
CA LEU A 153 -1.13 -0.86 -16.76
C LEU A 153 -0.21 -1.18 -17.95
N ASP A 154 -0.31 -0.43 -19.05
CA ASP A 154 0.49 -0.66 -20.25
C ASP A 154 2.00 -0.60 -19.95
N ASN A 155 2.44 0.37 -19.14
CA ASN A 155 3.83 0.47 -18.72
C ASN A 155 4.23 -0.64 -17.74
N ALA A 156 3.36 -0.99 -16.79
CA ALA A 156 3.60 -2.10 -15.86
C ALA A 156 3.73 -3.45 -16.58
N LEU A 157 3.02 -3.65 -17.69
CA LEU A 157 3.08 -4.88 -18.50
C LEU A 157 4.33 -5.00 -19.37
N THR A 158 5.21 -3.98 -19.40
CA THR A 158 6.54 -4.08 -20.02
C THR A 158 7.58 -4.71 -19.10
N ILE A 159 7.27 -4.84 -17.81
CA ILE A 159 8.19 -5.40 -16.82
C ILE A 159 8.40 -6.90 -17.08
N ASN A 160 9.62 -7.38 -16.86
CA ASN A 160 9.89 -8.82 -16.87
C ASN A 160 9.14 -9.53 -15.72
N LYS A 161 8.33 -10.54 -16.04
CA LYS A 161 7.52 -11.31 -15.08
C LYS A 161 8.31 -12.04 -13.98
N GLU A 162 9.60 -12.27 -14.17
CA GLU A 162 10.49 -12.86 -13.15
C GLU A 162 10.78 -11.89 -12.00
N LYS A 163 10.57 -10.59 -12.19
CA LYS A 163 10.75 -9.57 -11.14
C LYS A 163 9.53 -9.56 -10.21
N LEU A 164 9.78 -9.33 -8.93
CA LEU A 164 8.72 -9.12 -7.94
C LEU A 164 8.21 -7.69 -8.04
N ILE A 165 6.90 -7.53 -8.23
CA ILE A 165 6.27 -6.21 -8.32
C ILE A 165 5.75 -5.80 -6.95
N LEU A 166 6.14 -4.60 -6.49
CA LEU A 166 5.69 -4.01 -5.23
C LEU A 166 4.85 -2.77 -5.50
N LEU A 167 3.62 -2.71 -5.00
CA LEU A 167 2.69 -1.62 -5.26
C LEU A 167 2.47 -0.73 -4.04
N SER A 168 2.50 0.59 -4.25
CA SER A 168 2.04 1.60 -3.30
C SER A 168 1.33 2.74 -4.05
N LEU A 169 0.08 2.47 -4.41
CA LEU A 169 -0.70 3.34 -5.30
C LEU A 169 -2.19 3.40 -4.94
N GLY A 170 -2.52 3.38 -3.64
CA GLY A 170 -3.90 3.54 -3.18
C GLY A 170 -4.87 2.49 -3.73
N PRO A 171 -6.15 2.84 -4.00
CA PRO A 171 -7.10 1.98 -4.70
C PRO A 171 -6.61 1.45 -6.06
N CYS A 172 -5.85 2.26 -6.81
CA CYS A 172 -5.32 1.87 -8.12
C CYS A 172 -4.44 0.62 -8.02
N ALA A 173 -3.61 0.51 -6.96
CA ALA A 173 -2.77 -0.67 -6.73
C ALA A 173 -3.57 -1.99 -6.64
N LYS A 174 -4.78 -1.97 -6.08
CA LYS A 174 -5.58 -3.20 -5.90
C LYS A 174 -6.06 -3.73 -7.24
N VAL A 175 -6.53 -2.83 -8.10
CA VAL A 175 -6.99 -3.17 -9.44
C VAL A 175 -5.80 -3.53 -10.34
N LEU A 176 -4.72 -2.76 -10.30
CA LEU A 176 -3.51 -3.00 -11.06
C LEU A 176 -2.90 -4.36 -10.71
N GLY A 177 -2.74 -4.64 -9.40
CA GLY A 177 -2.20 -5.91 -8.93
C GLY A 177 -3.05 -7.09 -9.34
N TYR A 178 -4.38 -6.95 -9.34
CA TYR A 178 -5.29 -7.98 -9.83
C TYR A 178 -5.14 -8.23 -11.34
N ASP A 179 -5.11 -7.19 -12.17
CA ASP A 179 -4.96 -7.33 -13.61
C ASP A 179 -3.58 -7.88 -14.00
N MET A 180 -2.52 -7.48 -13.31
CA MET A 180 -1.18 -8.03 -13.48
C MET A 180 -1.09 -9.49 -13.02
N TRP A 181 -1.67 -9.84 -11.87
CA TRP A 181 -1.70 -11.22 -11.38
C TRP A 181 -2.39 -12.16 -12.39
N LYS A 182 -3.53 -11.76 -12.97
CA LYS A 182 -4.20 -12.54 -14.04
C LYS A 182 -3.30 -12.79 -15.26
N LEU A 183 -2.31 -11.93 -15.48
CA LEU A 183 -1.35 -12.06 -16.57
C LEU A 183 -0.07 -12.79 -16.15
N GLY A 184 -0.03 -13.36 -14.93
CA GLY A 184 1.06 -14.19 -14.43
C GLY A 184 2.20 -13.42 -13.77
N TYR A 185 1.99 -12.17 -13.36
CA TYR A 185 2.96 -11.42 -12.57
C TYR A 185 2.85 -11.78 -11.08
N HIS A 186 3.99 -11.80 -10.38
CA HIS A 186 4.01 -11.88 -8.93
C HIS A 186 3.98 -10.47 -8.34
N VAL A 187 2.88 -10.13 -7.66
CA VAL A 187 2.60 -8.77 -7.19
C VAL A 187 2.29 -8.77 -5.70
N LEU A 188 2.86 -7.82 -4.96
CA LEU A 188 2.53 -7.51 -3.58
C LEU A 188 2.08 -6.06 -3.45
N ASP A 189 0.93 -5.86 -2.85
CA ASP A 189 0.42 -4.53 -2.50
C ASP A 189 0.89 -4.16 -1.09
N ILE A 190 1.94 -3.35 -1.01
CA ILE A 190 2.66 -3.05 0.24
C ILE A 190 2.26 -1.68 0.83
N GLY A 191 1.47 -0.90 0.11
CA GLY A 191 0.85 0.33 0.59
C GLY A 191 1.80 1.24 1.38
N HIS A 192 1.42 1.54 2.62
CA HIS A 192 2.08 2.54 3.46
C HIS A 192 3.26 2.01 4.30
N ILE A 193 3.85 0.86 3.94
CA ILE A 193 4.91 0.26 4.74
C ILE A 193 6.09 1.20 5.04
N ASP A 194 6.50 2.05 4.09
CA ASP A 194 7.62 2.97 4.31
C ASP A 194 7.35 3.96 5.44
N SER A 195 6.13 4.50 5.54
CA SER A 195 5.77 5.40 6.64
C SER A 195 5.83 4.70 7.99
N GLU A 196 5.34 3.46 8.05
CA GLU A 196 5.35 2.63 9.27
C GLU A 196 6.78 2.27 9.67
N TYR A 197 7.63 2.01 8.69
CA TYR A 197 9.04 1.70 8.91
C TYR A 197 9.83 2.93 9.41
N GLU A 198 9.62 4.09 8.80
CA GLU A 198 10.20 5.37 9.25
C GLU A 198 9.81 5.71 10.69
N TRP A 199 8.53 5.56 11.04
CA TRP A 199 8.05 5.77 12.40
C TRP A 199 8.65 4.78 13.38
N TYR A 200 8.81 3.51 12.98
CA TYR A 200 9.47 2.50 13.79
C TYR A 200 10.95 2.83 14.04
N LEU A 201 11.72 3.17 13.00
CA LEU A 201 13.15 3.51 13.12
C LEU A 201 13.40 4.68 14.08
N HIS A 202 12.46 5.63 14.13
CA HIS A 202 12.55 6.81 14.99
C HIS A 202 11.77 6.69 16.31
N ASN A 203 11.25 5.49 16.62
CA ASN A 203 10.47 5.18 17.81
C ASN A 203 9.35 6.21 18.10
N VAL A 204 8.57 6.51 17.06
CA VAL A 204 7.55 7.56 17.09
C VAL A 204 6.28 7.07 17.80
N GLU A 205 5.71 7.92 18.66
CA GLU A 205 4.48 7.56 19.39
C GLU A 205 3.18 7.87 18.61
N TRP A 206 3.17 8.88 17.73
CA TRP A 206 2.01 9.31 16.93
C TRP A 206 2.39 9.66 15.48
N LYS A 207 1.44 9.54 14.54
CA LYS A 207 1.68 9.85 13.11
C LYS A 207 2.21 11.26 12.94
N LYS A 208 3.41 11.39 12.38
CA LYS A 208 4.04 12.70 12.10
C LYS A 208 4.95 12.61 10.89
N ARG A 209 5.14 13.75 10.23
CA ARG A 209 6.13 13.89 9.18
C ARG A 209 7.54 13.84 9.79
N MET A 210 8.42 13.01 9.22
CA MET A 210 9.82 12.92 9.69
C MET A 210 10.76 13.82 8.89
N ASN A 211 10.45 14.07 7.61
CA ASN A 211 11.18 14.99 6.74
C ASN A 211 10.26 15.53 5.62
N ASN A 212 10.76 16.48 4.84
CA ASN A 212 10.03 17.08 3.72
C ASN A 212 10.32 16.41 2.37
N ASN A 213 10.97 15.24 2.37
CA ASN A 213 11.42 14.57 1.16
C ASN A 213 10.48 13.46 0.68
N LYS A 214 9.42 13.12 1.43
CA LYS A 214 8.46 12.07 1.02
C LYS A 214 7.10 12.24 1.69
N HIS A 215 6.13 11.48 1.20
CA HIS A 215 4.79 11.35 1.75
C HIS A 215 4.81 10.45 3.00
N TYR A 216 3.94 10.78 3.96
CA TYR A 216 3.70 9.97 5.16
C TYR A 216 2.21 9.64 5.24
N ALA A 217 1.90 8.37 5.51
CA ALA A 217 0.55 7.86 5.56
C ALA A 217 -0.37 8.71 6.46
N ASP A 218 -1.57 9.00 5.95
CA ASP A 218 -2.61 9.78 6.64
C ASP A 218 -2.21 11.25 6.93
N ILE A 219 -1.16 11.79 6.30
CA ILE A 219 -0.75 13.20 6.37
C ILE A 219 -1.00 13.89 5.02
N VAL A 220 -2.01 14.76 4.98
CA VAL A 220 -2.60 15.31 3.74
C VAL A 220 -1.76 16.42 3.08
N ASP A 221 -0.88 17.09 3.83
CA ASP A 221 -0.10 18.22 3.32
C ASP A 221 1.02 17.79 2.36
N LEU A 222 0.72 17.75 1.05
CA LEU A 222 1.73 17.45 0.01
C LEU A 222 2.46 18.70 -0.49
N GLU A 223 1.97 19.91 -0.20
CA GLU A 223 2.51 21.18 -0.73
C GLU A 223 3.95 21.44 -0.27
N ASN A 224 4.34 20.84 0.85
CA ASN A 224 5.65 20.97 1.46
C ASN A 224 6.64 19.84 1.10
N ILE A 225 6.33 18.97 0.13
CA ILE A 225 7.26 17.92 -0.32
C ILE A 225 8.20 18.45 -1.40
N VAL A 226 9.50 18.45 -1.12
CA VAL A 226 10.54 18.91 -2.06
C VAL A 226 10.87 17.84 -3.10
N GLU A 227 11.45 18.24 -4.23
CA GLU A 227 11.92 17.28 -5.25
C GLU A 227 13.06 16.39 -4.75
N CYS A 228 13.08 15.13 -5.17
CA CYS A 228 14.07 14.16 -4.69
C CYS A 228 15.42 14.39 -5.37
N GLN A 229 16.46 14.66 -4.58
CA GLN A 229 17.84 14.80 -5.08
C GLN A 229 18.67 13.53 -4.86
N ASP A 230 18.05 12.44 -4.40
CA ASP A 230 18.74 11.17 -4.15
C ASP A 230 19.13 10.52 -5.48
N VAL A 231 20.44 10.44 -5.73
CA VAL A 231 21.00 9.91 -6.99
C VAL A 231 20.66 8.44 -7.17
N SER A 232 20.65 7.65 -6.09
CA SER A 232 20.31 6.23 -6.15
C SER A 232 18.86 6.06 -6.57
N TYR A 233 17.92 6.72 -5.89
CA TYR A 233 16.50 6.73 -6.25
C TYR A 233 16.28 7.13 -7.71
N ASN A 234 16.88 8.25 -8.13
CA ASN A 234 16.72 8.75 -9.51
C ASN A 234 17.25 7.76 -10.55
N SER A 235 18.34 7.05 -10.26
CA SER A 235 18.89 6.01 -11.15
C SER A 235 18.05 4.74 -11.24
N GLN A 236 17.13 4.52 -10.28
CA GLN A 236 16.23 3.36 -10.26
C GLN A 236 14.96 3.61 -11.09
N ILE A 237 14.66 4.84 -11.50
CA ILE A 237 13.44 5.18 -12.24
C ILE A 237 13.56 4.69 -13.68
N LEU A 238 12.76 3.70 -14.04
CA LEU A 238 12.62 3.24 -15.42
C LEU A 238 11.73 4.19 -16.22
N MET A 239 10.64 4.63 -15.60
CA MET A 239 9.58 5.41 -16.23
C MET A 239 8.95 6.36 -15.20
N ASP A 240 8.72 7.60 -15.60
CA ASP A 240 7.96 8.58 -14.84
C ASP A 240 6.74 9.02 -15.65
N ILE A 241 5.56 8.59 -15.22
CA ILE A 241 4.26 8.92 -15.81
C ILE A 241 3.43 9.80 -14.86
N SER A 242 4.05 10.37 -13.82
CA SER A 242 3.36 11.23 -12.86
C SER A 242 2.85 12.53 -13.50
N GLY A 243 3.58 13.08 -14.47
CA GLY A 243 3.28 14.36 -15.13
C GLY A 243 2.46 14.30 -16.43
N VAL A 244 2.03 13.13 -16.91
CA VAL A 244 1.33 13.01 -18.20
C VAL A 244 -0.13 13.44 -18.05
N ASN A 245 -0.46 14.70 -18.31
CA ASN A 245 -1.85 15.18 -18.29
C ASN A 245 -2.74 14.48 -19.33
#